data_AF-A0A349DJL6-F1
#
_entry.id   AF-A0A349DJL6-F1
#
_cell.length_a   1.000
_cell.length_b   1.000
_cell.length_c   1.000
_cell.angle_alpha   90.00
_cell.angle_beta   90.00
_cell.angle_gamma   90.00
#
_symmetry.space_group_name_H-M   'P 1'
#
loop_
_entity.id
_entity.type
_entity.pdbx_description
1 polymer ?
#
loop_
_entity_poly.entity_id
_entity_poly.type
_entity_poly.pdbx_seq_one_letter_code
_entity_poly.pdbx_strand_id
1 'polypeptide(L)'
;MNRFIKGFTYTFHRNLGKEDRVIRAFIATLMLAFWYFGLITGLIGSILGVLALMLLGTVASARCGVTYWFDKNTMHEQEKQSLKTKGINYE
;
A
#
# COMPACT_ATOMS: atom_id res chain seq x y z
N MET A 1 22.15 -4.58 8.48
CA MET A 1 21.56 -3.36 7.84
C MET A 1 20.43 -2.86 8.71
N ASN A 2 20.46 -1.59 9.13
CA ASN A 2 19.53 -1.03 10.11
C ASN A 2 18.09 -1.02 9.55
N ARG A 3 17.07 -1.35 10.35
CA ARG A 3 15.66 -1.47 9.90
C ARG A 3 15.14 -0.22 9.16
N PHE A 4 15.61 0.95 9.55
CA PHE A 4 15.30 2.23 8.90
C PHE A 4 15.84 2.35 7.47
N ILE A 5 17.09 1.93 7.25
CA ILE A 5 17.71 1.96 5.92
C ILE A 5 17.03 0.93 5.03
N LYS A 6 16.78 -0.26 5.60
CA LYS A 6 16.03 -1.35 4.99
C LYS A 6 14.67 -0.84 4.43
N GLY A 7 13.88 -0.10 5.23
CA GLY A 7 12.57 0.45 4.79
C GLY A 7 12.63 1.52 3.70
N PHE A 8 13.73 2.27 3.60
CA PHE A 8 13.91 3.31 2.59
C PHE A 8 14.52 2.76 1.27
N THR A 9 15.32 1.68 1.35
CA THR A 9 16.08 1.13 0.22
C THR A 9 15.41 -0.07 -0.46
N TYR A 10 14.53 -0.82 0.21
CA TYR A 10 13.85 -1.99 -0.37
C TYR A 10 12.54 -1.68 -1.13
N THR A 11 12.42 -0.45 -1.60
CA THR A 11 11.32 0.03 -2.45
C THR A 11 11.25 -0.66 -3.82
N PHE A 12 12.09 -1.66 -4.12
CA PHE A 12 12.15 -2.33 -5.43
C PHE A 12 11.31 -3.61 -5.52
N HIS A 13 11.03 -4.28 -4.40
CA HIS A 13 10.36 -5.58 -4.39
C HIS A 13 8.89 -5.46 -3.96
N ARG A 14 8.01 -6.26 -4.57
CA ARG A 14 6.59 -6.26 -4.21
C ARG A 14 6.38 -7.04 -2.91
N ASN A 15 5.60 -6.47 -1.99
CA ASN A 15 5.30 -7.10 -0.69
C ASN A 15 3.81 -7.03 -0.31
N LEU A 16 2.96 -6.51 -1.21
CA LEU A 16 1.52 -6.40 -1.00
C LEU A 16 0.74 -7.36 -1.90
N GLY A 17 -0.11 -8.16 -1.27
CA GLY A 17 -1.11 -8.99 -1.94
C GLY A 17 -2.13 -8.19 -2.73
N LYS A 18 -2.80 -8.85 -3.68
CA LYS A 18 -3.97 -8.27 -4.38
C LYS A 18 -5.09 -7.90 -3.42
N GLU A 19 -5.39 -8.75 -2.44
CA GLU A 19 -6.48 -8.53 -1.49
C GLU A 19 -6.29 -7.25 -0.67
N ASP A 20 -5.11 -7.10 -0.05
CA ASP A 20 -4.71 -5.87 0.65
C ASP A 20 -4.81 -4.63 -0.23
N ARG A 21 -4.42 -4.75 -1.51
CA ARG A 21 -4.51 -3.63 -2.45
C ARG A 21 -5.95 -3.26 -2.76
N VAL A 22 -6.83 -4.23 -2.92
CA VAL A 22 -8.26 -3.99 -3.15
C VAL A 22 -8.88 -3.31 -1.94
N ILE A 23 -8.61 -3.81 -0.72
CA ILE A 23 -9.12 -3.21 0.52
C ILE A 23 -8.61 -1.77 0.67
N ARG A 24 -7.32 -1.52 0.45
CA ARG A 24 -6.74 -0.17 0.53
C ARG A 24 -7.30 0.77 -0.52
N ALA A 25 -7.49 0.30 -1.75
CA ALA A 25 -8.09 1.10 -2.82
C ALA A 25 -9.51 1.51 -2.44
N PHE A 26 -10.31 0.55 -1.96
CA PHE A 26 -11.68 0.80 -1.52
C PHE A 26 -11.74 1.84 -0.39
N ILE A 27 -10.95 1.66 0.67
CA ILE A 27 -10.89 2.60 1.81
C ILE A 27 -10.46 4.00 1.34
N ALA A 28 -9.40 4.08 0.52
CA ALA A 28 -8.91 5.36 0.02
C ALA A 28 -9.93 6.08 -0.87
N THR A 29 -10.65 5.34 -1.72
CA THR A 29 -11.74 5.89 -2.54
C THR A 29 -12.87 6.43 -1.67
N LEU A 30 -13.29 5.73 -0.62
CA LEU A 30 -14.31 6.23 0.31
C LEU A 30 -13.85 7.49 1.04
N MET A 31 -12.60 7.53 1.51
CA MET A 31 -12.03 8.70 2.18
C MET A 31 -12.00 9.92 1.25
N LEU A 32 -11.57 9.74 0.00
CA LEU A 32 -11.59 10.80 -1.01
C LEU A 32 -13.01 11.25 -1.32
N ALA A 33 -13.97 10.33 -1.45
CA ALA A 33 -15.37 10.67 -1.68
C ALA A 33 -15.93 11.51 -0.52
N PHE A 34 -15.72 11.09 0.73
CA PHE A 34 -16.19 11.83 1.90
C PHE A 34 -15.57 13.21 2.03
N TRP A 35 -14.29 13.34 1.68
CA TRP A 35 -13.63 14.65 1.61
C TRP A 35 -14.18 15.51 0.47
N TYR A 36 -14.33 14.95 -0.73
CA TYR A 36 -14.82 15.65 -1.92
C TYR A 36 -16.26 16.14 -1.78
N PHE A 37 -17.16 15.33 -1.22
CA PHE A 37 -18.55 15.71 -0.94
C PHE A 37 -18.69 16.62 0.29
N GLY A 38 -17.59 16.99 0.96
CA GLY A 38 -17.62 17.86 2.13
C GLY A 38 -18.26 17.22 3.36
N LEU A 39 -18.36 15.89 3.42
CA LEU A 39 -18.82 15.16 4.60
C LEU A 39 -17.79 15.25 5.74
N ILE A 40 -16.50 15.40 5.39
CA ILE A 40 -15.42 15.63 6.35
C ILE A 40 -14.61 16.86 5.88
N THR A 41 -14.59 17.91 6.68
CA THR A 41 -14.00 19.22 6.32
C THR A 41 -12.92 19.67 7.32
N GLY A 42 -12.32 20.82 7.03
CA GLY A 42 -11.26 21.40 7.86
C GLY A 42 -9.97 20.57 7.88
N LEU A 43 -9.18 20.74 8.93
CA LEU A 43 -7.87 20.09 9.06
C LEU A 43 -7.97 18.55 8.97
N ILE A 44 -9.01 17.96 9.58
CA ILE A 44 -9.23 16.51 9.58
C ILE A 44 -9.47 16.00 8.17
N GLY A 45 -10.31 16.70 7.39
CA GLY A 45 -10.58 16.37 6.00
C GLY A 45 -9.30 16.38 5.16
N SER A 46 -8.49 17.43 5.28
CA SER A 46 -7.22 17.55 4.56
C SER A 46 -6.23 16.43 4.92
N ILE A 47 -6.10 16.08 6.20
CA ILE A 47 -5.24 14.96 6.64
C ILE A 47 -5.72 13.65 6.03
N LEU A 48 -7.02 13.38 6.06
CA LEU A 48 -7.59 12.17 5.47
C LEU A 48 -7.41 12.12 3.95
N GLY A 49 -7.55 13.25 3.26
CA GLY A 49 -7.28 13.36 1.82
C GLY A 49 -5.83 12.97 1.49
N VAL A 50 -4.86 13.50 2.24
CA VAL A 50 -3.43 13.14 2.06
C VAL A 50 -3.19 11.66 2.35
N LEU A 51 -3.76 11.12 3.42
CA LEU A 51 -3.64 9.70 3.75
C LEU A 51 -4.25 8.79 2.67
N ALA A 52 -5.37 9.19 2.08
CA ALA A 52 -6.00 8.46 0.98
C ALA A 52 -5.09 8.43 -0.25
N LEU A 53 -4.46 9.56 -0.60
CA LEU A 53 -3.47 9.60 -1.69
C LEU A 53 -2.26 8.70 -1.40
N MET A 54 -1.75 8.69 -0.17
CA MET A 54 -0.67 7.78 0.23
C MET A 54 -1.08 6.31 0.09
N LEU A 55 -2.30 5.96 0.51
CA LEU A 55 -2.85 4.60 0.36
C LEU A 55 -2.94 4.20 -1.12
N LEU A 56 -3.46 5.08 -1.99
CA LEU A 56 -3.49 4.82 -3.43
C LEU A 56 -2.08 4.65 -4.02
N GLY A 57 -1.11 5.42 -3.56
CA GLY A 57 0.30 5.23 -3.90
C GLY A 57 0.82 3.83 -3.55
N THR A 58 0.48 3.30 -2.37
CA THR A 58 0.83 1.92 -1.98
C THR A 58 0.13 0.86 -2.83
N VAL A 59 -1.12 1.12 -3.26
CA VAL A 59 -1.87 0.24 -4.17
C VAL A 59 -1.22 0.19 -5.55
N ALA A 60 -0.93 1.35 -6.12
CA ALA A 60 -0.35 1.48 -7.45
C ALA A 60 1.05 0.87 -7.54
N SER A 61 1.87 1.08 -6.51
CA SER A 61 3.22 0.53 -6.45
C SER A 61 3.27 -0.95 -6.01
N ALA A 62 2.17 -1.50 -5.48
CA ALA A 62 2.13 -2.82 -4.84
C ALA A 62 3.21 -3.02 -3.76
N ARG A 63 3.51 -1.94 -3.05
CA ARG A 63 4.58 -1.83 -2.07
C ARG A 63 4.09 -1.06 -0.85
N CYS A 64 4.43 -1.53 0.35
CA CYS A 64 4.20 -0.80 1.59
C CYS A 64 5.43 -0.86 2.48
N GLY A 65 5.99 0.30 2.83
CA GLY A 65 7.13 0.39 3.75
C GLY A 65 6.80 -0.08 5.17
N VAL A 66 5.52 -0.01 5.58
CA VAL A 66 5.10 -0.48 6.92
C VAL A 66 5.18 -1.99 7.01
N THR A 67 4.58 -2.73 6.07
CA THR A 67 4.65 -4.20 6.07
C THR A 67 6.09 -4.68 5.98
N TYR A 68 6.93 -3.95 5.24
CA TYR A 68 8.37 -4.19 5.19
C TYR A 68 9.07 -3.97 6.55
N TRP A 69 8.73 -2.90 7.28
CA TRP A 69 9.29 -2.64 8.61
C TRP A 69 8.96 -3.75 9.61
N PHE A 70 7.81 -4.41 9.39
CA PHE A 70 7.36 -5.59 10.12
C PHE A 70 7.77 -6.93 9.50
N ASP A 71 8.55 -6.94 8.42
CA ASP A 71 9.00 -8.14 7.69
C ASP A 71 7.84 -9.06 7.26
N LYS A 72 6.71 -8.45 6.87
CA LYS A 72 5.49 -9.14 6.43
C LYS A 72 5.29 -8.99 4.93
N ASN A 73 5.00 -10.11 4.26
CA ASN A 73 4.42 -10.13 2.92
C ASN A 73 2.98 -10.61 3.02
N THR A 74 2.03 -9.80 2.52
CA THR A 74 0.59 -10.10 2.55
C THR A 74 0.09 -10.81 1.28
N MET A 75 0.99 -11.18 0.37
CA MET A 75 0.67 -11.97 -0.82
C MET A 75 0.30 -13.39 -0.44
N HIS A 76 -0.76 -13.88 -1.09
CA HIS A 76 -1.14 -15.28 -1.04
C HIS A 76 -0.14 -16.16 -1.82
N GLU A 77 -0.01 -17.44 -1.44
CA GLU A 77 0.98 -18.35 -2.04
C GLU A 77 0.77 -18.55 -3.55
N GLN A 78 -0.49 -18.55 -4.01
CA GLN A 78 -0.80 -18.60 -5.44
C GLN A 78 -0.31 -17.36 -6.20
N GLU A 79 -0.38 -16.18 -5.59
CA GLU A 79 0.12 -14.94 -6.17
C GLU A 79 1.65 -14.99 -6.28
N LYS A 80 2.33 -15.47 -5.24
CA LYS A 80 3.79 -15.67 -5.22
C LYS A 80 4.25 -16.61 -6.34
N GLN A 81 3.60 -17.76 -6.50
CA GLN A 81 3.91 -18.70 -7.59
C GLN A 81 3.72 -18.04 -8.96
N SER A 82 2.63 -17.29 -9.16
CA SER A 82 2.40 -16.58 -10.42
C SER A 82 3.45 -15.52 -10.73
N LEU A 83 4.02 -14.87 -9.70
CA LEU A 83 5.09 -13.89 -9.86
C LEU A 83 6.44 -14.57 -10.16
N LYS A 84 6.73 -15.73 -9.54
CA LYS A 84 7.88 -16.56 -9.89
C LYS A 84 7.85 -16.97 -11.36
N THR A 85 6.71 -17.45 -11.84
CA THR A 85 6.55 -17.85 -13.27
C THR A 85 6.72 -16.66 -14.21
N LYS A 86 6.37 -15.45 -13.77
CA LYS A 86 6.55 -14.21 -14.55
C LYS A 86 7.93 -13.57 -14.42
N GLY A 87 8.84 -14.16 -13.62
CA GLY A 87 10.16 -13.58 -13.36
C GLY A 87 10.11 -12.24 -12.61
N ILE A 88 9.02 -11.97 -11.88
CA ILE A 88 8.85 -10.73 -11.10
C ILE A 88 9.31 -10.99 -9.68
N ASN A 89 10.31 -10.23 -9.22
CA ASN A 89 10.82 -10.35 -7.87
C ASN A 89 9.81 -9.79 -6.84
N TYR A 90 9.66 -10.51 -5.73
CA TYR A 90 8.83 -10.15 -4.57
C TYR A 90 9.57 -10.55 -3.28
N GLU A 91 9.16 -10.00 -2.14
CA GLU A 91 9.81 -10.26 -0.84
C GLU A 91 9.35 -11.54 -0.14
#